data_AF-A0A6P0W3C9-F1
#
_entry.id   AF-A0A6P0W3C9-F1
#
_cell.length_a   1.000
_cell.length_b   1.000
_cell.length_c   1.000
_cell.angle_alpha   90.00
_cell.angle_beta   90.00
_cell.angle_gamma   90.00
#
_symmetry.space_group_name_H-M   'P 1'
#
loop_
_entity.id
_entity.type
_entity.pdbx_description
1 polymer ?
#
loop_
_entity_poly.entity_id
_entity_poly.type
_entity_poly.pdbx_seq_one_letter_code
_entity_poly.pdbx_strand_id
1 'polypeptide(L)'
;MDWQLLGLSFLTVFLAEIGDKSQLAAIALSGSLNSPRTVFLGTIAALILASFLGVVAGGGVAHLLPTRLLKAIAAIGFALMALRLLWPSEGTVED
;
A
#
# COMPACT_ATOMS: atom_id res chain seq x y z
N MET A 1 -0.95 -15.44 22.68
CA MET A 1 -0.65 -14.61 21.51
C MET A 1 0.18 -15.45 20.57
N ASP A 2 -0.34 -15.76 19.38
CA ASP A 2 0.39 -16.53 18.38
C ASP A 2 1.52 -15.67 17.80
N TRP A 3 2.69 -15.75 18.42
CA TRP A 3 3.89 -15.02 17.99
C TRP A 3 4.31 -15.36 16.56
N GLN A 4 3.96 -16.57 16.11
CA GLN A 4 4.14 -17.02 14.74
C GLN A 4 3.30 -16.23 13.73
N LEU A 5 2.03 -15.94 14.06
CA LEU A 5 1.16 -15.13 13.21
C LEU A 5 1.67 -13.69 13.10
N LEU A 6 2.17 -13.13 14.20
CA LEU A 6 2.78 -11.80 14.22
C LEU A 6 4.02 -11.77 13.31
N GLY A 7 4.92 -12.74 13.46
CA GLY A 7 6.13 -12.82 12.64
C GLY A 7 5.84 -12.98 11.14
N LEU A 8 4.89 -13.86 10.78
CA LEU A 8 4.49 -14.08 9.38
C LEU A 8 3.84 -12.85 8.77
N SER A 9 2.85 -12.26 9.45
CA SER A 9 2.15 -11.07 8.95
C SER A 9 3.10 -9.87 8.80
N PHE A 10 3.98 -9.65 9.78
CA PHE A 10 5.02 -8.63 9.70
C PHE A 10 5.95 -8.85 8.51
N LEU A 11 6.50 -10.05 8.36
CA LEU A 11 7.48 -10.33 7.30
C LEU A 11 6.84 -10.22 5.91
N THR A 12 5.63 -10.74 5.73
CA THR A 12 4.90 -10.65 4.45
C THR A 12 4.63 -9.20 4.07
N VAL A 13 4.13 -8.38 5.00
CA VAL A 13 3.86 -6.96 4.73
C VAL A 13 5.17 -6.21 4.52
N PHE A 14 6.19 -6.45 5.34
CA PHE A 14 7.50 -5.82 5.22
C PHE A 14 8.10 -6.07 3.83
N LEU A 15 8.18 -7.33 3.38
CA LEU A 15 8.69 -7.66 2.04
C LEU A 15 7.84 -7.04 0.93
N ALA A 16 6.52 -6.98 1.09
CA ALA A 16 5.63 -6.38 0.10
C ALA A 16 5.82 -4.86 -0.04
N GLU A 17 6.25 -4.20 1.04
CA GLU A 17 6.42 -2.74 1.10
C GLU A 17 7.85 -2.29 0.73
N ILE A 18 8.87 -3.16 0.74
CA ILE A 18 10.25 -2.77 0.39
C ILE A 18 10.32 -2.23 -1.04
N GLY A 19 10.76 -0.98 -1.16
CA GLY A 19 10.93 -0.32 -2.46
C GLY A 19 9.64 0.21 -3.08
N ASP A 20 8.55 0.29 -2.31
CA ASP A 20 7.32 0.91 -2.78
C ASP A 20 7.50 2.43 -3.04
N LYS A 21 6.64 2.96 -3.91
CA LYS A 21 6.57 4.38 -4.26
C LYS A 21 6.42 5.28 -3.04
N SER A 22 5.71 4.84 -2.01
CA SER A 22 5.59 5.58 -0.75
C SER A 22 6.95 5.76 -0.04
N GLN A 23 7.83 4.76 -0.08
CA GLN A 23 9.17 4.84 0.50
C GLN A 23 10.08 5.78 -0.29
N LEU A 24 10.03 5.73 -1.62
CA LEU A 24 10.77 6.66 -2.48
C LEU A 24 10.31 8.11 -2.28
N ALA A 25 9.00 8.33 -2.16
CA ALA A 25 8.44 9.65 -1.85
C ALA A 25 8.91 10.16 -0.48
N ALA A 26 8.95 9.30 0.54
CA ALA A 26 9.45 9.66 1.86
C ALA A 26 10.94 10.05 1.84
N ILE A 27 11.77 9.32 1.09
CA ILE A 27 13.19 9.63 0.91
C ILE A 27 13.38 10.96 0.18
N ALA A 28 12.65 11.17 -0.92
CA ALA A 28 12.71 12.41 -1.69
C ALA A 28 12.27 13.62 -0.85
N LEU A 29 11.17 13.48 -0.11
CA LEU A 29 10.64 14.52 0.77
C LEU A 29 11.59 14.81 1.94
N SER A 30 12.23 13.78 2.48
CA SER A 30 13.25 13.92 3.52
C SER A 30 14.51 14.63 3.02
N GLY A 31 14.86 14.50 1.74
CA GLY A 31 15.97 15.24 1.13
C GLY A 31 15.62 16.70 0.81
N SER A 32 14.35 17.00 0.56
CA SER A 32 13.88 18.35 0.22
C SER A 32 13.59 19.24 1.45
N LEU A 33 13.36 18.65 2.62
CA LEU A 33 13.04 19.37 3.86
C LEU A 33 14.23 19.38 4.81
N ASN A 34 14.52 20.53 5.44
CA ASN A 34 15.55 20.65 6.49
C ASN A 34 15.19 19.92 7.81
N SER A 35 14.14 19.09 7.83
CA SER A 35 13.71 18.31 9.01
C SER A 35 13.36 16.86 8.65
N PRO A 36 14.37 15.98 8.47
CA PRO A 36 14.14 14.57 8.16
C PRO A 36 13.34 13.84 9.26
N ARG A 37 13.46 14.27 10.52
CA ARG A 37 12.71 13.71 11.65
C ARG A 37 11.20 13.95 11.53
N THR A 38 10.80 15.13 11.05
CA THR A 38 9.38 15.44 10.85
C THR A 38 8.79 14.62 9.70
N VAL A 39 9.55 14.44 8.62
CA VAL A 39 9.14 13.59 7.49
C VAL A 39 8.96 12.15 7.95
N PHE A 40 9.92 11.60 8.70
CA PHE A 40 9.82 10.25 9.25
C PHE A 40 8.56 10.03 10.10
N LEU A 41 8.29 10.93 11.05
CA LEU A 41 7.10 10.85 11.89
C LEU A 41 5.80 11.02 11.08
N GLY A 42 5.79 11.92 10.10
CA GLY A 42 4.66 12.13 9.20
C GLY A 42 4.35 10.89 8.36
N THR A 43 5.36 10.25 7.78
CA THR A 43 5.20 9.03 6.98
C THR A 43 4.70 7.86 7.82
N ILE A 44 5.22 7.69 9.03
CA ILE A 44 4.72 6.65 9.96
C ILE A 44 3.26 6.92 10.33
N ALA A 45 2.93 8.16 10.70
CA ALA A 45 1.57 8.53 11.06
C ALA A 45 0.60 8.29 9.89
N ALA A 46 1.00 8.66 8.67
CA ALA A 46 0.23 8.41 7.46
C ALA A 46 0.02 6.92 7.20
N LEU A 47 1.06 6.09 7.35
CA LEU A 47 0.98 4.65 7.16
C LEU A 47 0.05 3.98 8.18
N ILE A 48 0.16 4.35 9.46
CA ILE A 48 -0.71 3.85 10.53
C ILE A 48 -2.16 4.25 10.24
N LEU A 49 -2.40 5.51 9.89
CA LEU A 49 -3.73 6.03 9.60
C LEU A 49 -4.36 5.32 8.40
N ALA A 50 -3.63 5.20 7.29
CA ALA A 50 -4.08 4.52 6.09
C ALA A 50 -4.40 3.03 6.36
N SER A 51 -3.53 2.34 7.10
CA SER A 51 -3.75 0.94 7.49
C SER A 51 -4.97 0.78 8.39
N PHE A 52 -5.14 1.68 9.37
CA PHE A 52 -6.29 1.68 10.27
C PHE A 52 -7.61 1.89 9.51
N LEU A 53 -7.68 2.89 8.63
CA LEU A 53 -8.84 3.11 7.77
C LEU A 53 -9.12 1.89 6.88
N GLY A 54 -8.07 1.29 6.30
CA GLY A 54 -8.18 0.09 5.48
C GLY A 54 -8.79 -1.10 6.24
N VAL A 55 -8.36 -1.32 7.49
CA VAL A 55 -8.91 -2.40 8.34
C VAL A 55 -10.36 -2.11 8.75
N VAL A 56 -10.67 -0.87 9.15
CA VAL A 56 -12.05 -0.49 9.54
C VAL A 56 -13.01 -0.61 8.36
N ALA A 57 -12.64 -0.05 7.21
CA ALA A 57 -13.45 -0.14 6.00
C ALA A 57 -13.55 -1.58 5.48
N GLY A 58 -12.42 -2.30 5.44
CA GLY A 58 -12.36 -3.69 4.98
C GLY A 58 -13.18 -4.63 5.86
N GLY A 59 -13.11 -4.47 7.18
CA GLY A 59 -13.92 -5.21 8.14
C GLY A 59 -15.42 -4.96 7.97
N GLY A 60 -15.82 -3.70 7.78
CA GLY A 60 -17.21 -3.34 7.51
C GLY A 60 -17.75 -3.94 6.21
N VAL A 61 -16.97 -3.85 5.12
CA VAL A 61 -17.33 -4.42 3.81
C VAL A 61 -17.38 -5.95 3.85
N ALA A 62 -16.45 -6.59 4.56
CA ALA A 62 -16.40 -8.04 4.69
C ALA A 62 -17.61 -8.62 5.45
N HIS A 63 -18.26 -7.82 6.30
CA HIS A 63 -19.49 -8.25 6.99
C HIS A 63 -20.74 -8.14 6.10
N LEU A 64 -20.73 -7.21 5.14
CA LEU A 64 -21.86 -6.93 4.24
C LEU A 64 -21.84 -7.79 2.97
N LEU A 65 -20.65 -8.17 2.47
CA LEU A 65 -20.50 -8.85 1.19
C LEU A 65 -20.03 -10.30 1.34
N PRO A 66 -20.55 -11.24 0.53
CA PRO A 66 -20.04 -12.60 0.48
C PRO A 66 -18.56 -12.61 0.07
N THR A 67 -17.75 -13.42 0.77
CA THR A 67 -16.29 -13.52 0.52
C THR A 67 -15.94 -13.84 -0.94
N ARG A 68 -16.80 -14.60 -1.63
CA ARG A 68 -16.62 -14.93 -3.06
C ARG A 68 -16.67 -13.68 -3.95
N LEU A 69 -17.61 -12.78 -3.68
CA LEU A 69 -17.77 -11.54 -4.43
C LEU A 69 -16.60 -10.60 -4.17
N LEU A 70 -16.17 -10.48 -2.90
CA LEU A 70 -15.02 -9.65 -2.54
C LEU A 70 -13.73 -10.11 -3.24
N LYS A 71 -13.49 -11.43 -3.29
CA LYS A 71 -12.36 -12.02 -4.03
C LYS A 71 -12.46 -11.77 -5.54
N ALA A 72 -13.65 -11.88 -6.12
CA ALA A 72 -13.85 -11.61 -7.55
C ALA A 72 -13.58 -10.15 -7.90
N ILE A 73 -14.08 -9.20 -7.09
CA ILE A 73 -13.82 -7.76 -7.27
C ILE A 73 -12.32 -7.46 -7.17
N ALA A 74 -11.65 -8.01 -6.16
CA ALA A 74 -10.20 -7.86 -5.99
C ALA A 74 -9.43 -8.41 -7.20
N ALA A 75 -9.77 -9.61 -7.66
CA ALA A 75 -9.14 -10.24 -8.83
C ALA A 75 -9.31 -9.40 -10.11
N ILE A 76 -10.51 -8.87 -10.36
CA ILE A 76 -10.77 -7.98 -11.49
C ILE A 76 -9.96 -6.68 -11.37
N GLY A 77 -9.95 -6.06 -10.18
CA GLY A 77 -9.17 -4.84 -9.93
C GLY A 77 -7.69 -5.03 -10.18
N PHE A 78 -7.10 -6.13 -9.68
CA PHE A 78 -5.71 -6.48 -9.94
C PHE A 78 -5.44 -6.79 -11.42
N ALA A 79 -6.34 -7.50 -12.10
CA ALA A 79 -6.21 -7.78 -13.53
C ALA A 79 -6.24 -6.49 -14.37
N LEU A 80 -7.14 -5.55 -14.03
CA LEU A 80 -7.19 -4.24 -14.68
C LEU A 80 -5.91 -3.44 -14.45
N MET A 81 -5.38 -3.42 -13.22
CA MET A 81 -4.09 -2.77 -12.92
C MET A 81 -2.93 -3.41 -13.68
N ALA A 82 -2.87 -4.73 -13.73
CA ALA A 82 -1.87 -5.47 -14.49
C ALA A 82 -1.95 -5.16 -15.98
N LEU A 83 -3.16 -5.15 -16.56
CA LEU A 83 -3.37 -4.78 -17.96
C LEU A 83 -2.96 -3.34 -18.24
N ARG A 84 -3.29 -2.40 -17.33
CA ARG A 84 -2.91 -0.99 -17.48
C ARG A 84 -1.40 -0.78 -17.40
N LEU A 85 -0.72 -1.55 -16.56
CA LEU A 85 0.74 -1.50 -16.42
C LEU A 85 1.44 -2.14 -17.62
N LEU A 86 0.83 -3.19 -18.19
CA LEU A 86 1.36 -3.91 -19.35
C LEU A 86 1.08 -3.18 -20.68
N TRP A 87 0.01 -2.41 -20.77
CA TRP A 87 -0.29 -1.62 -21.96
C TRP A 87 0.83 -0.59 -22.17
N PRO A 88 1.59 -0.68 -23.27
CA PRO A 88 2.59 0.34 -23.58
C PRO A 88 1.89 1.68 -23.69
N SER A 89 2.12 2.57 -22.72
CA SER A 89 1.81 3.97 -22.93
C SER A 89 2.83 4.48 -23.93
N GLU A 90 2.41 4.65 -25.19
CA GLU A 90 3.21 5.43 -26.13
C GLU A 90 3.44 6.82 -25.51
N GLY A 91 4.68 7.31 -25.66
CA GLY A 91 5.35 8.14 -24.66
C GLY A 91 4.80 9.54 -24.43
N THR A 92 5.28 10.15 -23.35
CA THR A 92 5.77 11.53 -23.40
C THR A 92 7.15 11.53 -22.74
N VAL A 93 8.18 11.38 -23.57
CA VAL A 93 9.47 12.00 -23.27
C VAL A 93 9.17 13.49 -23.33
N GLU A 94 8.86 14.10 -22.19
CA GLU A 94 8.99 15.55 -22.06
C GLU A 94 10.49 15.83 -21.89
N ASP A 95 11.04 16.52 -22.89
CA ASP A 95 12.39 17.10 -22.89
C ASP A 95 12.61 18.06 -21.71
#